data_AF-A0A9E4VQ62-F1
#
_entry.id   AF-A0A9E4VQ62-F1
#
_cell.length_a   1.000
_cell.length_b   1.000
_cell.length_c   1.000
_cell.angle_alpha   90.00
_cell.angle_beta   90.00
_cell.angle_gamma   90.00
#
_symmetry.space_group_name_H-M   'P 1'
#
loop_
_entity.id
_entity.type
_entity.pdbx_description
1 polymer ?
#
loop_
_entity_poly.entity_id
_entity_poly.type
_entity_poly.pdbx_seq_one_letter_code
_entity_poly.pdbx_strand_id
1 'polypeptide(L)' 'GVAVLIDATIIRSVLLPASMKLLGDRNWYLPSWLEWLPDMSSSESGKERKFAPEAVPAMADD' A
#
# COMPACT_ATOMS: atom_id res chain seq x y z
N GLY A 1 -21.65 -18.56 -15.99
CA GLY A 1 -21.95 -18.49 -14.55
C GLY A 1 -21.08 -19.44 -13.74
N VAL A 2 -21.24 -20.75 -13.94
CA VAL A 2 -20.57 -21.79 -13.13
C VAL A 2 -19.05 -21.67 -13.09
N ALA A 3 -18.39 -21.41 -14.22
CA ALA A 3 -16.92 -21.25 -14.26
C ALA A 3 -16.41 -20.11 -13.37
N VAL A 4 -17.12 -18.97 -13.35
CA VAL A 4 -16.79 -17.81 -12.50
C VAL A 4 -17.05 -18.14 -11.02
N LEU A 5 -18.12 -18.88 -10.73
CA LEU A 5 -18.43 -19.36 -9.38
C LEU A 5 -17.35 -20.31 -8.85
N ILE A 6 -16.84 -21.21 -9.70
CA ILE A 6 -15.74 -22.13 -9.35
C ILE A 6 -14.44 -21.36 -9.08
N ASP A 7 -14.12 -20.35 -9.90
CA ASP A 7 -12.91 -19.54 -9.69
C ASP A 7 -12.99 -18.73 -8.39
N ALA A 8 -14.09 -18.03 -8.18
CA ALA A 8 -14.32 -17.21 -6.99
C ALA A 8 -14.35 -18.03 -5.68
N THR A 9 -14.71 -19.31 -5.75
CA THR A 9 -14.84 -20.17 -4.57
C THR A 9 -13.69 -21.16 -4.44
N ILE A 10 -13.60 -22.15 -5.33
CA ILE A 10 -12.63 -23.25 -5.22
C ILE A 10 -11.21 -22.74 -5.49
N ILE A 11 -11.02 -21.95 -6.54
CA ILE A 11 -9.68 -21.47 -6.90
C ILE A 11 -9.16 -20.51 -5.81
N ARG A 12 -10.00 -19.57 -5.36
CA ARG A 12 -9.60 -18.59 -4.34
C ARG A 12 -9.40 -19.18 -2.94
N SER A 13 -10.22 -20.15 -2.52
CA SER A 13 -10.21 -20.70 -1.15
C SER A 13 -9.27 -21.90 -0.96
N VAL A 14 -8.96 -22.65 -2.02
CA VAL A 14 -8.10 -23.84 -1.94
C VAL A 14 -6.84 -23.66 -2.78
N LEU A 15 -7.01 -23.41 -4.08
CA LEU A 15 -5.91 -23.47 -5.03
C LEU A 15 -4.87 -22.37 -4.77
N LEU A 16 -5.33 -21.15 -4.52
CA LEU A 16 -4.46 -20.02 -4.20
C LEU A 16 -3.69 -20.21 -2.88
N PRO A 17 -4.33 -20.49 -1.71
CA PRO A 17 -3.58 -20.72 -0.48
C PRO A 17 -2.70 -21.97 -0.53
N ALA A 18 -3.11 -23.04 -1.20
CA ALA A 18 -2.27 -24.22 -1.41
C ALA A 18 -1.03 -23.87 -2.25
N SER A 19 -1.18 -23.08 -3.31
CA SER A 19 -0.06 -22.61 -4.14
C SER A 19 0.89 -21.72 -3.35
N MET A 20 0.36 -20.76 -2.56
CA MET A 20 1.20 -19.91 -1.70
C MET A 20 1.97 -20.74 -0.66
N LYS A 21 1.33 -21.78 -0.09
CA LYS A 21 1.99 -22.65 0.88
C LYS A 21 3.00 -23.60 0.24
N LEU A 22 2.76 -24.03 -0.99
CA LEU A 22 3.67 -24.90 -1.76
C LEU A 22 4.90 -24.13 -2.27
N LEU A 23 4.70 -22.92 -2.78
CA LEU A 23 5.79 -22.05 -3.23
C LEU A 23 6.53 -21.41 -2.06
N GLY A 24 5.85 -21.19 -0.92
CA GLY A 24 6.44 -20.66 0.30
C GLY A 24 7.17 -19.34 0.06
N ASP A 25 8.42 -19.26 0.49
CA ASP A 25 9.27 -18.07 0.35
C ASP A 25 9.54 -17.69 -1.11
N ARG A 26 9.38 -18.64 -2.06
CA ARG A 26 9.43 -18.32 -3.49
C ARG A 26 8.19 -17.57 -3.99
N ASN A 27 7.14 -17.40 -3.21
CA ASN A 27 6.07 -16.48 -3.61
C ASN A 27 6.46 -15.01 -3.33
N TRP A 28 7.50 -14.78 -2.53
CA TRP A 28 7.94 -13.46 -2.09
C TRP A 28 9.21 -12.97 -2.79
N TYR A 29 9.73 -13.71 -3.78
CA TYR A 29 10.79 -13.17 -4.63
C TYR A 29 10.17 -12.17 -5.61
N LEU A 30 10.80 -11.00 -5.73
CA LEU A 30 10.53 -10.09 -6.83
C LEU A 30 11.14 -10.72 -8.09
N PRO A 31 10.35 -11.13 -9.08
CA PRO A 31 10.94 -11.65 -10.31
C PRO A 31 11.80 -10.58 -10.98
N SER A 32 12.95 -10.97 -11.54
CA SER A 32 13.91 -10.04 -12.13
C SER A 32 13.34 -9.21 -13.30
N TRP A 33 12.30 -9.70 -13.97
CA TRP A 33 11.57 -8.95 -14.99
C TRP A 33 10.69 -7.83 -14.44
N LEU A 34 10.55 -7.72 -13.12
CA LEU A 34 9.75 -6.73 -12.41
C LEU A 34 10.63 -5.72 -11.63
N GLU A 35 11.95 -5.80 -11.78
CA GLU A 35 12.90 -4.83 -11.18
C GLU A 35 12.78 -3.41 -11.75
N TRP A 36 12.08 -3.22 -12.87
CA TRP A 36 11.83 -1.91 -13.46
C TRP A 36 10.71 -1.13 -12.77
N LEU A 37 10.03 -1.71 -11.76
CA LEU A 37 8.89 -1.05 -11.14
C LEU A 37 9.31 0.27 -10.49
N PRO A 38 8.59 1.38 -10.74
CA PRO A 38 8.87 2.66 -10.09
C PRO A 38 8.75 2.52 -8.57
N ASP A 39 9.69 3.08 -7.82
CA ASP A 39 9.60 3.13 -6.36
C ASP A 39 8.39 3.99 -5.97
N MET A 40 7.38 3.32 -5.38
CA MET A 40 6.15 3.94 -4.89
C MET A 40 6.34 4.55 -3.50
N SER A 41 7.58 4.84 -3.09
CA SER A 41 7.85 5.76 -1.99
C SER A 41 7.41 7.17 -2.40
N SER A 42 6.09 7.40 -2.43
CA SER A 42 5.51 8.73 -2.33
C SER A 42 5.82 9.25 -0.93
N SER A 43 7.08 9.62 -0.73
CA SER A 43 7.47 10.57 0.29
C SER A 43 6.85 11.90 -0.15
N GLU A 44 5.56 12.09 0.13
CA GLU A 44 5.20 13.38 0.70
C GLU A 44 5.99 13.47 2.00
N SER A 45 7.26 13.87 1.86
CA SER A 45 7.99 14.56 2.90
C SER A 45 7.03 15.64 3.32
N GLY A 46 6.32 15.38 4.42
CA GLY A 46 5.50 16.35 5.08
C GLY A 46 6.41 17.54 5.27
N LYS A 47 6.26 18.55 4.42
CA LYS A 47 6.55 19.91 4.80
C LYS A 47 5.77 20.06 6.08
N GLU A 48 6.45 19.90 7.22
CA GLU A 48 5.95 20.36 8.50
C GLU A 48 5.47 21.76 8.20
N ARG A 49 4.15 21.94 8.08
CA ARG A 49 3.56 23.25 8.12
C ARG A 49 3.81 23.68 9.54
N LYS A 50 4.97 24.30 9.74
CA LYS A 50 5.35 24.97 10.95
C LYS A 50 4.21 25.96 11.17
N PHE A 51 3.28 25.58 12.04
CA PHE A 51 2.23 26.45 12.49
C PHE A 51 2.95 27.50 13.32
N ALA A 52 3.49 28.52 12.65
CA ALA A 52 3.98 29.68 13.33
C ALA A 52 2.76 30.21 14.10
N PRO A 53 2.81 30.29 15.44
CA PRO A 53 1.74 30.91 16.17
C PRO A 53 1.65 32.33 15.61
N GLU A 54 0.56 32.62 14.93
CA GLU A 54 0.21 33.94 14.45
C GLU A 54 0.31 34.85 15.68
N ALA A 55 1.30 35.74 15.66
CA ALA A 55 1.53 36.68 16.74
C ALA A 55 0.25 37.51 16.87
N VAL A 56 -0.56 37.18 17.87
CA VAL A 56 -1.76 37.92 18.21
C VAL A 56 -1.30 39.34 18.48
N PRO A 57 -1.67 40.34 17.66
CA PRO A 57 -1.31 41.71 17.96
C PRO A 57 -1.99 42.04 19.29
N ALA A 58 -1.18 42.44 20.28
CA ALA A 58 -1.66 42.90 21.56
C ALA A 58 -2.73 43.96 21.28
N MET A 59 -3.97 43.61 21.63
CA MET A 59 -5.12 44.50 21.56
C MET A 59 -4.76 45.68 22.45
N ALA A 60 -4.41 46.81 21.82
CA ALA A 60 -4.11 48.04 22.52
C ALA A 60 -5.38 48.49 23.23
N ASP A 61 -5.23 48.76 24.52
CA ASP A 61 -6.26 49.32 25.40
C ASP A 61 -6.81 50.64 24.81
N ASP A 62 -8.15 50.72 24.71
CA ASP A 62 -8.94 51.96 24.57
C ASP A 62 -10.01 51.97 25.68
#